data_AF-A0A359CPT4-F1
#
_entry.id   AF-A0A359CPT4-F1
#
_cell.length_a   1.000
_cell.length_b   1.000
_cell.length_c   1.000
_cell.angle_alpha   90.00
_cell.angle_beta   90.00
_cell.angle_gamma   90.00
#
_symmetry.space_group_name_H-M   'P 1'
#
loop_
_entity.id
_entity.type
_entity.pdbx_description
1 polymer ?
#
loop_
_entity_poly.entity_id
_entity_poly.type
_entity_poly.pdbx_seq_one_letter_code
_entity_poly.pdbx_strand_id
1 'polypeptide(L)'
;MFKLINEIVDGYEPSAFELTCILKLKEDEAEYLFNKAYEVKKNTSNNEIHLRAIIEFSNYCRCKCYYCGLCCQNQNLKRYRMTPDEIIENAIEANNAGYKTVVLQSGEDMYYTEDMISYIIKEIKKNCNMAITLSVGERSYEEYKKWRNDGADRFLMKH
;
A
#
# COMPACT_ATOMS: atom_id res chain seq x y z
N MET A 1 26.07 -20.03 -5.12
CA MET A 1 25.10 -18.93 -5.08
C MET A 1 25.48 -17.78 -4.14
N PHE A 2 26.21 -18.04 -3.04
CA PHE A 2 26.64 -16.99 -2.08
C PHE A 2 27.40 -15.81 -2.69
N LYS A 3 28.28 -16.06 -3.67
CA LYS A 3 29.00 -14.98 -4.37
C LYS A 3 28.03 -13.97 -5.02
N LEU A 4 27.08 -14.49 -5.79
CA LEU A 4 26.06 -13.66 -6.44
C LEU A 4 25.22 -12.89 -5.41
N ILE A 5 24.85 -13.51 -4.29
CA ILE A 5 24.11 -12.84 -3.21
C ILE A 5 24.91 -11.66 -2.65
N ASN A 6 26.21 -11.83 -2.40
CA ASN A 6 27.06 -10.75 -1.91
C ASN A 6 27.24 -9.64 -2.94
N GLU A 7 27.42 -9.98 -4.21
CA GLU A 7 27.50 -8.99 -5.29
C GLU A 7 26.21 -8.15 -5.36
N ILE A 8 25.03 -8.77 -5.21
CA ILE A 8 23.74 -8.07 -5.15
C ILE A 8 23.68 -7.12 -3.93
N VAL A 9 24.14 -7.58 -2.76
CA VAL A 9 24.20 -6.75 -1.54
C VAL A 9 25.09 -5.52 -1.74
N ASP A 10 26.16 -5.67 -2.51
CA ASP A 10 27.10 -4.60 -2.84
C ASP A 10 26.61 -3.68 -3.99
N GLY A 11 25.39 -3.90 -4.49
CA GLY A 11 24.71 -3.06 -5.47
C GLY A 11 24.73 -3.58 -6.91
N TYR A 12 25.17 -4.81 -7.15
CA TYR A 12 25.01 -5.45 -8.46
C TYR A 12 23.53 -5.66 -8.80
N GLU A 13 23.14 -5.27 -10.02
CA GLU A 13 21.80 -5.54 -10.55
C GLU A 13 21.80 -6.90 -11.28
N PRO A 14 21.13 -7.93 -10.74
CA PRO A 14 21.13 -9.27 -11.34
C PRO A 14 20.25 -9.34 -12.58
N SER A 15 20.65 -10.17 -13.54
CA SER A 15 19.81 -10.53 -14.69
C SER A 15 18.58 -11.35 -14.26
N ALA A 16 17.57 -11.41 -15.14
CA ALA A 16 16.38 -12.24 -14.91
C ALA A 16 16.72 -13.74 -14.71
N PHE A 17 17.77 -14.23 -15.37
CA PHE A 17 18.26 -15.59 -15.20
C PHE A 17 18.85 -15.80 -13.80
N GLU A 18 19.70 -14.89 -13.34
CA GLU A 18 20.29 -14.93 -12.00
C GLU A 18 19.23 -14.82 -10.90
N LEU A 19 18.24 -13.94 -11.06
CA LEU A 19 17.08 -13.87 -10.17
C LEU A 19 16.31 -15.20 -10.12
N THR A 20 16.15 -15.88 -11.25
CA THR A 20 15.52 -17.20 -11.30
C THR A 20 16.32 -18.24 -10.51
N CYS A 21 17.65 -18.17 -10.55
CA CYS A 21 18.51 -19.01 -9.72
C CYS A 21 18.34 -18.69 -8.22
N ILE A 22 18.27 -17.42 -7.84
CA ILE A 22 18.01 -16.97 -6.46
C ILE A 22 16.65 -17.44 -5.95
N LEU A 23 15.61 -17.40 -6.79
CA LEU A 23 14.25 -17.86 -6.42
C LEU A 23 14.15 -19.39 -6.28
N LYS A 24 15.13 -20.14 -6.77
CA LYS A 24 15.18 -21.62 -6.69
C LYS A 24 16.03 -22.15 -5.54
N LEU A 25 16.64 -21.27 -4.74
CA LEU A 25 17.44 -21.66 -3.58
C LEU A 25 16.61 -22.47 -2.58
N LYS A 26 17.28 -23.35 -1.84
CA LYS A 26 16.68 -24.21 -0.82
C LYS A 26 17.53 -24.18 0.44
N GLU A 27 16.88 -24.50 1.57
CA GLU A 27 17.54 -24.79 2.85
C GLU A 27 18.60 -23.72 3.20
N ASP A 28 19.85 -24.14 3.43
CA ASP A 28 20.97 -23.29 3.85
C ASP A 28 21.23 -22.11 2.89
N GLU A 29 21.00 -22.29 1.59
CA GLU A 29 21.20 -21.21 0.62
C GLU A 29 20.12 -20.12 0.74
N ALA A 30 18.88 -20.51 1.06
CA ALA A 30 17.80 -19.58 1.32
C ALA A 30 18.00 -18.86 2.66
N GLU A 31 18.48 -19.57 3.68
CA GLU A 31 18.81 -18.96 4.97
C GLU A 31 19.89 -17.88 4.83
N TYR A 32 20.94 -18.14 4.05
CA TYR A 32 21.97 -17.14 3.77
C TYR A 32 21.40 -15.89 3.10
N LEU A 33 20.51 -16.06 2.10
CA LEU A 33 19.81 -14.95 1.44
C LEU A 33 19.00 -14.12 2.45
N PHE A 34 18.23 -14.77 3.33
CA PHE A 34 17.41 -14.08 4.32
C PHE A 34 18.27 -13.31 5.34
N ASN A 35 19.38 -13.90 5.80
CA ASN A 35 20.32 -13.23 6.69
C ASN A 35 20.94 -11.99 6.04
N LYS A 36 21.36 -12.09 4.77
CA LYS A 36 21.87 -10.94 4.01
C LYS A 36 20.81 -9.85 3.81
N ALA A 37 19.58 -10.22 3.49
CA ALA A 37 18.48 -9.28 3.40
C ALA A 37 18.19 -8.58 4.74
N TYR A 38 18.29 -9.30 5.86
CA TYR A 38 18.13 -8.74 7.20
C TYR A 38 19.26 -7.75 7.54
N GLU A 39 20.51 -8.07 7.21
CA GLU A 39 21.65 -7.16 7.38
C GLU A 39 21.43 -5.86 6.61
N VAL A 40 21.03 -5.94 5.34
CA VAL A 40 20.69 -4.77 4.51
C VAL A 40 19.53 -3.98 5.14
N LYS A 41 18.45 -4.64 5.56
CA LYS A 41 17.31 -3.99 6.26
C LYS A 41 17.77 -3.24 7.50
N LYS A 42 18.61 -3.88 8.33
CA LYS A 42 19.11 -3.31 9.58
C LYS A 42 19.97 -2.07 9.33
N ASN A 43 20.79 -2.09 8.27
CA ASN A 43 21.67 -0.97 7.93
C ASN A 43 20.94 0.20 7.26
N THR A 44 19.82 -0.06 6.56
CA THR A 44 19.07 0.96 5.80
C THR A 44 17.93 1.60 6.59
N SER A 45 17.20 0.80 7.38
CA SER A 45 15.95 1.24 8.05
C SER A 45 16.07 1.23 9.57
N ASN A 46 17.29 1.10 10.11
CA ASN A 46 17.54 0.84 11.52
C ASN A 46 16.70 -0.36 12.03
N ASN A 47 16.51 -0.44 13.35
CA ASN A 47 15.57 -1.37 13.97
C ASN A 47 14.15 -0.77 14.10
N GLU A 48 13.80 0.20 13.25
CA GLU A 48 12.49 0.83 13.28
C GLU A 48 11.44 0.00 12.54
N ILE A 49 10.19 0.11 13.00
CA ILE A 49 9.01 -0.50 12.40
C ILE A 49 7.98 0.61 12.22
N HIS A 50 7.63 0.93 10.97
CA HIS A 50 6.65 1.96 10.67
C HIS A 50 5.24 1.38 10.62
N LEU A 51 4.43 1.70 11.63
CA LEU A 51 3.02 1.31 11.67
C LEU A 51 2.17 2.20 10.75
N ARG A 52 1.22 1.59 10.05
CA ARG A 52 0.26 2.26 9.16
C ARG A 52 -1.15 1.79 9.51
N ALA A 53 -2.03 2.72 9.89
CA ALA A 53 -3.44 2.41 10.09
C ALA A 53 -4.10 2.27 8.71
N ILE A 54 -4.83 1.19 8.47
CA ILE A 54 -5.56 0.99 7.22
C ILE A 54 -7.06 1.15 7.47
N ILE A 55 -7.70 1.97 6.64
CA ILE A 55 -9.15 2.16 6.63
C ILE A 55 -9.63 1.63 5.29
N GLU A 56 -10.32 0.49 5.34
CA GLU A 56 -10.96 -0.13 4.18
C GLU A 56 -12.36 0.47 4.03
N PHE A 57 -12.49 1.56 3.28
CA PHE A 57 -13.69 2.41 3.34
C PHE A 57 -14.80 2.01 2.36
N SER A 58 -14.50 1.15 1.38
CA SER A 58 -15.51 0.57 0.49
C SER A 58 -15.06 -0.79 -0.03
N ASN A 59 -15.97 -1.74 -0.02
CA ASN A 59 -15.77 -3.07 -0.59
C ASN A 59 -16.49 -3.25 -1.94
N TYR A 60 -17.08 -2.20 -2.50
CA TYR A 60 -17.52 -2.19 -3.90
C TYR A 60 -16.30 -2.16 -4.82
N CYS A 61 -16.40 -2.85 -5.95
CA CYS A 61 -15.32 -2.89 -6.94
C CYS A 61 -15.93 -3.13 -8.32
N ARG A 62 -15.43 -2.48 -9.37
CA ARG A 62 -15.84 -2.78 -10.76
C ARG A 62 -15.10 -3.97 -11.38
N CYS A 63 -13.97 -4.36 -10.80
CA CYS A 63 -13.06 -5.35 -11.38
C CYS A 63 -13.51 -6.80 -11.15
N LYS A 64 -13.02 -7.70 -12.01
CA LYS A 64 -13.32 -9.15 -12.02
C LYS A 64 -12.11 -10.00 -11.68
N CYS A 65 -11.23 -9.53 -10.81
CA CYS A 65 -9.99 -10.22 -10.47
C CYS A 65 -10.31 -11.62 -9.91
N TYR A 66 -9.79 -12.67 -10.56
CA TYR A 66 -10.12 -14.07 -10.24
C TYR A 66 -9.73 -14.49 -8.81
N TYR A 67 -8.73 -13.83 -8.23
CA TYR A 67 -8.23 -14.11 -6.89
C TYR A 67 -8.96 -13.33 -5.79
N CYS A 68 -9.77 -12.32 -6.14
CA CYS A 68 -10.24 -11.32 -5.18
C CYS A 68 -11.70 -11.57 -4.74
N GLY A 69 -11.93 -11.69 -3.44
CA GLY A 69 -13.28 -11.80 -2.87
C GLY A 69 -14.18 -10.57 -3.10
N LEU A 70 -13.59 -9.39 -3.34
CA LEU A 70 -14.32 -8.17 -3.68
C LEU A 70 -14.76 -8.10 -5.15
N CYS A 71 -14.40 -9.09 -5.96
CA CYS A 71 -14.79 -9.20 -7.36
C CYS A 71 -16.27 -8.83 -7.56
N CYS A 72 -16.56 -8.03 -8.58
CA CYS A 72 -17.90 -7.50 -8.83
C CYS A 72 -18.95 -8.58 -9.12
N GLN A 73 -18.51 -9.78 -9.50
CA GLN A 73 -19.39 -10.94 -9.74
C GLN A 73 -19.78 -11.68 -8.45
N ASN A 74 -19.10 -11.41 -7.33
CA ASN A 74 -19.45 -12.03 -6.05
C ASN A 74 -20.71 -11.38 -5.47
N GLN A 75 -21.85 -12.06 -5.63
CA GLN A 75 -23.17 -11.64 -5.13
C GLN A 75 -23.43 -12.05 -3.67
N ASN A 76 -22.59 -12.93 -3.11
CA ASN A 76 -22.73 -13.39 -1.72
C ASN A 76 -22.08 -12.44 -0.70
N LEU A 77 -21.39 -11.40 -1.18
CA LEU A 77 -20.75 -10.40 -0.34
C LEU A 77 -21.70 -9.24 -0.05
N LYS A 78 -22.00 -9.00 1.23
CA LYS A 78 -22.68 -7.79 1.66
C LYS A 78 -21.78 -6.58 1.39
N ARG A 79 -22.26 -5.66 0.55
CA ARG A 79 -21.50 -4.48 0.16
C ARG A 79 -21.74 -3.31 1.12
N TYR A 80 -20.71 -2.48 1.31
CA TYR A 80 -20.78 -1.28 2.14
C TYR A 80 -19.90 -0.16 1.58
N ARG A 81 -20.23 1.07 2.00
CA ARG A 81 -19.47 2.29 1.78
C ARG A 81 -19.52 3.11 3.06
N MET A 82 -18.37 3.58 3.50
CA MET A 82 -18.31 4.63 4.51
C MET A 82 -18.59 5.99 3.85
N THR A 83 -19.28 6.86 4.56
CA THR A 83 -19.40 8.28 4.22
C THR A 83 -18.04 8.98 4.36
N PRO A 84 -17.81 10.10 3.66
CA PRO A 84 -16.59 10.89 3.85
C PRO A 84 -16.30 11.25 5.31
N ASP A 85 -17.34 11.62 6.07
CA ASP A 85 -17.19 12.01 7.48
C ASP A 85 -16.75 10.82 8.35
N GLU A 86 -17.34 9.63 8.17
CA GLU A 86 -16.90 8.41 8.86
C GLU A 86 -15.42 8.10 8.56
N ILE A 87 -14.97 8.31 7.32
CA ILE A 87 -13.55 8.07 6.93
C ILE A 87 -12.62 9.05 7.66
N ILE A 88 -13.01 10.34 7.71
CA ILE A 88 -12.23 11.40 8.36
C ILE A 88 -12.17 11.15 9.87
N GLU A 89 -13.30 10.82 10.51
CA GLU A 89 -13.38 10.51 11.94
C GLU A 89 -12.46 9.33 12.31
N ASN A 90 -12.52 8.23 11.55
CA ASN A 90 -11.63 7.07 11.77
C ASN A 90 -10.15 7.42 11.58
N ALA A 91 -9.82 8.32 10.63
CA ALA A 91 -8.45 8.79 10.47
C ALA A 91 -7.98 9.66 11.64
N ILE A 92 -8.86 10.49 12.21
CA ILE A 92 -8.58 11.27 13.42
C ILE A 92 -8.36 10.35 14.62
N GLU A 93 -9.19 9.32 14.78
CA GLU A 93 -9.01 8.29 15.82
C GLU A 93 -7.65 7.58 15.68
N ALA A 94 -7.26 7.19 14.46
CA ALA A 94 -5.96 6.60 14.20
C ALA A 94 -4.79 7.55 14.55
N ASN A 95 -4.90 8.84 14.21
CA ASN A 95 -3.92 9.84 14.59
C ASN A 95 -3.80 9.96 16.12
N ASN A 96 -4.94 9.97 16.84
CA ASN A 96 -4.99 10.05 18.30
C ASN A 96 -4.42 8.79 18.98
N ALA A 97 -4.55 7.62 18.33
CA ALA A 97 -3.91 6.38 18.75
C ALA A 97 -2.40 6.34 18.47
N GLY A 98 -1.83 7.39 17.85
CA GLY A 98 -0.40 7.56 17.64
C GLY A 98 0.12 7.13 16.27
N TYR A 99 -0.75 6.66 15.36
CA TYR A 99 -0.34 6.34 14.00
C TYR A 99 0.16 7.58 13.27
N LYS A 100 1.24 7.42 12.49
CA LYS A 100 1.84 8.49 11.68
C LYS A 100 1.50 8.37 10.20
N THR A 101 0.77 7.34 9.81
CA THR A 101 0.31 7.12 8.45
C THR A 101 -1.05 6.45 8.47
N VAL A 102 -1.95 6.98 7.65
CA VAL A 102 -3.22 6.33 7.30
C VAL A 102 -3.18 5.85 5.85
N VAL A 103 -3.69 4.66 5.60
CA VAL A 103 -3.87 4.07 4.28
C VAL A 103 -5.37 4.03 4.01
N LEU A 104 -5.82 4.78 3.01
CA LEU A 104 -7.20 4.76 2.54
C LEU A 104 -7.30 3.74 1.41
N GLN A 105 -7.93 2.60 1.70
CA GLN A 105 -8.05 1.49 0.77
C GLN A 105 -9.52 1.21 0.43
N SER A 106 -9.78 0.91 -0.83
CA SER A 106 -11.09 0.41 -1.26
C SER A 106 -10.92 -0.57 -2.42
N GLY A 107 -12.02 -1.24 -2.79
CA GLY A 107 -12.13 -1.71 -4.17
C GLY A 107 -12.15 -0.55 -5.16
N GLU A 108 -12.22 -0.85 -6.46
CA GLU A 108 -12.25 0.16 -7.51
C GLU A 108 -13.68 0.71 -7.68
N ASP A 109 -14.09 1.51 -6.71
CA ASP A 109 -15.44 2.04 -6.56
C ASP A 109 -15.56 3.47 -7.08
N MET A 110 -16.18 3.62 -8.25
CA MET A 110 -16.35 4.92 -8.92
C MET A 110 -17.39 5.84 -8.25
N TYR A 111 -18.08 5.37 -7.21
CA TYR A 111 -18.91 6.23 -6.36
C TYR A 111 -18.08 7.37 -5.73
N TYR A 112 -16.85 7.07 -5.30
CA TYR A 112 -15.95 8.10 -4.79
C TYR A 112 -15.32 8.83 -5.98
N THR A 113 -15.80 10.04 -6.20
CA THR A 113 -15.30 10.93 -7.25
C THR A 113 -13.94 11.52 -6.86
N GLU A 114 -13.28 12.13 -7.85
CA GLU A 114 -12.08 12.94 -7.63
C GLU A 114 -12.23 13.92 -6.46
N ASP A 115 -13.33 14.67 -6.46
CA ASP A 115 -13.62 15.71 -5.46
C ASP A 115 -13.91 15.16 -4.07
N MET A 116 -14.59 14.01 -3.98
CA MET A 116 -14.85 13.37 -2.69
C MET A 116 -13.56 12.90 -2.02
N ILE A 117 -12.67 12.25 -2.78
CA ILE A 117 -11.37 11.83 -2.26
C ILE A 117 -10.50 13.05 -1.92
N SER A 118 -10.53 14.10 -2.76
CA SER A 118 -9.85 15.38 -2.49
C SER A 118 -10.31 16.00 -1.16
N TYR A 119 -11.61 16.05 -0.91
CA TYR A 119 -12.20 16.54 0.33
C TYR A 119 -11.70 15.74 1.55
N ILE A 120 -11.75 14.41 1.48
CA ILE A 120 -11.28 13.53 2.55
C ILE A 120 -9.79 13.77 2.85
N ILE A 121 -8.94 13.84 1.82
CA ILE A 121 -7.50 14.09 1.97
C ILE A 121 -7.26 15.42 2.70
N LYS A 122 -7.91 16.50 2.24
CA LYS A 122 -7.75 17.84 2.81
C LYS A 122 -8.19 17.91 4.26
N GLU A 123 -9.34 17.34 4.60
CA GLU A 123 -9.82 17.35 5.98
C GLU A 123 -8.93 16.49 6.90
N ILE A 124 -8.43 15.34 6.44
CA ILE A 124 -7.44 14.59 7.23
C ILE A 124 -6.17 15.41 7.43
N LYS A 125 -5.62 16.04 6.40
CA LYS A 125 -4.40 16.87 6.52
C LYS A 125 -4.56 18.08 7.43
N LYS A 126 -5.77 18.66 7.45
CA LYS A 126 -6.11 19.80 8.32
C LYS A 126 -6.19 19.40 9.79
N ASN A 127 -6.72 18.21 10.08
CA ASN A 127 -7.00 17.76 11.45
C ASN A 127 -5.91 16.83 12.02
N CYS A 128 -5.07 16.22 11.18
CA CYS A 128 -4.09 15.21 11.58
C CYS A 128 -2.69 15.52 11.03
N ASN A 129 -1.67 15.21 11.82
CA ASN A 129 -0.27 15.24 11.35
C ASN A 129 0.17 13.83 10.92
N MET A 130 -0.46 13.32 9.86
CA MET A 130 -0.19 11.99 9.30
C MET A 130 0.16 12.05 7.82
N ALA A 131 0.97 11.09 7.37
CA ALA A 131 1.07 10.79 5.95
C ALA A 131 -0.18 10.05 5.46
N ILE A 132 -0.64 10.34 4.25
CA ILE A 132 -1.80 9.71 3.63
C ILE A 132 -1.31 8.85 2.47
N THR A 133 -1.66 7.56 2.50
CA THR A 133 -1.42 6.63 1.41
C THR A 133 -2.74 6.23 0.78
N LEU A 134 -2.89 6.39 -0.53
CA LEU A 134 -4.08 5.94 -1.25
C LEU A 134 -3.87 4.54 -1.83
N SER A 135 -4.92 3.74 -1.85
CA SER A 135 -4.98 2.42 -2.49
C SER A 135 -6.39 2.20 -3.05
N VAL A 136 -6.74 2.96 -4.09
CA VAL A 136 -8.11 3.10 -4.62
C VAL A 136 -8.28 2.62 -6.07
N GLY A 137 -7.38 1.72 -6.51
CA GLY A 137 -7.39 1.11 -7.84
C GLY A 137 -6.91 2.04 -8.95
N GLU A 138 -7.26 1.69 -10.19
CA GLU A 138 -6.89 2.45 -11.38
C GLU A 138 -7.82 3.65 -11.60
N ARG A 139 -7.22 4.83 -11.66
CA ARG A 139 -7.83 6.15 -11.82
C ARG A 139 -7.10 6.93 -12.90
N SER A 140 -7.68 8.04 -13.35
CA SER A 140 -7.05 8.89 -14.35
C SER A 140 -5.81 9.60 -13.80
N TYR A 141 -4.93 10.02 -14.70
CA TYR A 141 -3.73 10.80 -14.33
C TYR A 141 -4.08 12.10 -13.61
N GLU A 142 -5.13 12.81 -14.07
CA GLU A 142 -5.56 14.06 -13.44
C GLU A 142 -6.08 13.85 -12.03
N GLU A 143 -6.81 12.75 -11.77
CA GLU A 143 -7.22 12.36 -10.41
C GLU A 143 -6.00 12.16 -9.50
N TYR A 144 -5.01 11.36 -9.93
CA TYR A 144 -3.80 11.14 -9.14
C TYR A 144 -3.04 12.45 -8.86
N LYS A 145 -2.88 13.28 -9.89
CA LYS A 145 -2.19 14.56 -9.80
C LYS A 145 -2.89 15.50 -8.82
N LYS A 146 -4.22 15.57 -8.88
CA LYS A 146 -5.02 16.36 -7.94
C LYS A 146 -4.88 15.85 -6.52
N TRP A 147 -5.07 14.56 -6.28
CA TRP A 147 -4.94 14.00 -4.94
C TRP A 147 -3.54 14.20 -4.36
N ARG A 148 -2.50 14.14 -5.19
CA ARG A 148 -1.13 14.49 -4.78
C ARG A 148 -1.02 15.96 -4.37
N ASN A 149 -1.58 16.89 -5.16
CA ASN A 149 -1.59 18.32 -4.84
C ASN A 149 -2.40 18.64 -3.58
N ASP A 150 -3.45 17.87 -3.31
CA ASP A 150 -4.32 18.04 -2.15
C ASP A 150 -3.74 17.46 -0.86
N GLY A 151 -2.67 16.66 -0.95
CA GLY A 151 -1.90 16.20 0.20
C GLY A 151 -1.69 14.69 0.31
N ALA A 152 -2.11 13.87 -0.65
CA ALA A 152 -1.73 12.45 -0.64
C ALA A 152 -0.21 12.31 -0.77
N ASP A 153 0.40 11.47 0.07
CA ASP A 153 1.86 11.30 0.14
C ASP A 153 2.36 10.12 -0.69
N ARG A 154 1.57 9.04 -0.71
CA ARG A 154 1.95 7.76 -1.31
C ARG A 154 0.75 7.15 -2.03
N PHE A 155 1.03 6.25 -2.96
CA PHE A 155 0.02 5.45 -3.62
C PHE A 155 0.48 3.98 -3.63
N LEU A 156 -0.42 3.07 -3.27
CA LEU A 156 -0.23 1.63 -3.43
C LEU A 156 -1.11 1.17 -4.59
N MET A 157 -0.48 0.72 -5.67
CA MET A 157 -1.19 0.13 -6.80
C MET A 157 -1.14 -1.39 -6.66
N LYS A 158 -2.32 -2.02 -6.62
CA LYS A 158 -2.47 -3.48 -6.63
C LYS A 158 -3.21 -3.83 -7.91
N HIS A 159 -2.57 -4.56 -8.82
CA HIS A 159 -3.15 -5.09 -10.06
C HIS A 159 -2.97 -6.61 -10.06
#